data_AF-B3CEY5-F1
#
_entry.id   AF-B3CEY5-F1
#
_cell.length_a   1.000
_cell.length_b   1.000
_cell.length_c   1.000
_cell.angle_alpha   90.00
_cell.angle_beta   90.00
_cell.angle_gamma   90.00
#
_symmetry.space_group_name_H-M   'P 1'
#
loop_
_entity.id
_entity.type
_entity.pdbx_description
1 polymer ?
#
loop_
_entity_poly.entity_id
_entity_poly.type
_entity_poly.pdbx_seq_one_letter_code
_entity_poly.pdbx_strand_id
1 'polypeptide(L)'
;MNNKLFTFLAPLLGYIDNGRFFREPFRWLYVIFAVLNLLFPIAILVKVIDTGFFKFAEGKAIFAFILIFIILCGGAWASYLLWMNRKNKLKEVIQEDNEFIAIPVVSHLTQTVGEWLGLYIGVVGTLCSLIIALLAANELQYVMPVSTGIFFLMPIYGFLIVVFARLLAELYRALAVIANNTKKLTKTEAKTEAKLEDIEDIEEI
;
A
#
# COMPACT_ATOMS: atom_id res chain seq x y z
N MET A 1 -14.32 -23.67 34.90
CA MET A 1 -15.12 -22.42 35.00
C MET A 1 -15.67 -22.12 33.61
N ASN A 2 -16.98 -22.32 33.38
CA ASN A 2 -17.62 -22.07 32.08
C ASN A 2 -17.72 -20.56 31.86
N ASN A 3 -16.67 -19.98 31.28
CA ASN A 3 -16.62 -18.55 31.04
C ASN A 3 -17.51 -18.18 29.85
N LYS A 4 -18.78 -17.88 30.13
CA LYS A 4 -19.75 -17.33 29.15
C LYS A 4 -19.18 -16.17 28.32
N LEU A 5 -18.23 -15.43 28.88
CA LEU A 5 -17.51 -14.34 28.23
C LEU A 5 -16.57 -14.83 27.12
N PHE A 6 -15.84 -15.93 27.34
CA PHE A 6 -15.03 -16.57 26.29
C PHE A 6 -15.91 -17.27 25.25
N THR A 7 -17.07 -17.80 25.63
CA THR A 7 -18.04 -18.36 24.68
C THR A 7 -18.67 -17.28 23.79
N PHE A 8 -18.90 -16.08 24.33
CA PHE A 8 -19.36 -14.90 23.59
C PHE A 8 -18.27 -14.32 22.67
N LEU A 9 -17.01 -14.34 23.11
CA LEU A 9 -15.85 -13.88 22.33
C LEU A 9 -15.31 -14.94 21.36
N ALA A 10 -15.69 -16.21 21.49
CA ALA A 10 -15.21 -17.30 20.65
C ALA A 10 -15.40 -17.09 19.14
N PRO A 11 -16.51 -16.50 18.65
CA PRO A 11 -16.66 -16.15 17.24
C PRO A 11 -15.68 -15.05 16.79
N LEU A 12 -15.38 -14.08 17.67
CA LEU A 12 -14.43 -12.99 17.41
C LEU A 12 -12.99 -13.51 17.41
N LEU A 13 -12.62 -14.30 18.41
CA LEU A 13 -11.32 -14.97 18.51
C LEU A 13 -11.11 -15.93 17.34
N GLY A 14 -12.12 -16.73 17.00
CA GLY A 14 -12.10 -17.59 15.81
C GLY A 14 -12.02 -16.82 14.49
N TYR A 15 -12.51 -15.58 14.41
CA TYR A 15 -12.32 -14.73 13.22
C TYR A 15 -10.87 -14.24 13.08
N ILE A 16 -10.21 -13.98 14.21
CA ILE A 16 -8.79 -13.61 14.31
C ILE A 16 -7.89 -14.82 13.96
N ASP A 17 -8.16 -15.98 14.57
CA ASP A 17 -7.34 -17.18 14.45
C ASP A 17 -7.42 -17.84 13.05
N ASN A 18 -8.55 -17.70 12.35
CA ASN A 18 -8.72 -18.25 10.98
C ASN A 18 -8.07 -17.40 9.86
N GLY A 19 -7.35 -16.32 10.21
CA GLY A 19 -6.72 -15.41 9.23
C GLY A 19 -7.69 -14.60 8.36
N ARG A 20 -9.01 -14.73 8.57
CA ARG A 20 -10.05 -13.90 7.90
C ARG A 20 -9.98 -12.45 8.35
N PHE A 21 -9.60 -12.22 9.60
CA PHE A 21 -9.33 -10.89 10.15
C PHE A 21 -8.27 -10.09 9.39
N PHE A 22 -7.30 -10.74 8.74
CA PHE A 22 -6.30 -10.03 7.93
C PHE A 22 -6.70 -9.93 6.45
N ARG A 23 -7.61 -10.78 5.96
CA ARG A 23 -8.02 -10.81 4.56
C ARG A 23 -9.02 -9.72 4.20
N GLU A 24 -10.14 -9.68 4.92
CA GLU A 24 -11.24 -8.80 4.54
C GLU A 24 -10.98 -7.32 4.87
N PRO A 25 -10.47 -6.96 6.06
CA PRO A 25 -10.16 -5.58 6.37
C PRO A 25 -9.11 -4.98 5.43
N PHE A 26 -8.04 -5.70 5.09
CA PHE A 26 -7.05 -5.21 4.12
C PHE A 26 -7.64 -5.12 2.71
N ARG A 27 -8.50 -6.06 2.28
CA ARG A 27 -9.20 -5.92 1.00
C ARG A 27 -10.02 -4.63 0.95
N TRP A 28 -10.77 -4.34 2.02
CA TRP A 28 -11.55 -3.11 2.14
C TRP A 28 -10.66 -1.88 2.18
N LEU A 29 -9.53 -1.93 2.90
CA LEU A 29 -8.53 -0.85 2.95
C LEU A 29 -8.06 -0.47 1.54
N TYR A 30 -7.70 -1.46 0.71
CA TYR A 30 -7.25 -1.22 -0.66
C TYR A 30 -8.36 -0.61 -1.53
N VAL A 31 -9.61 -1.04 -1.35
CA VAL A 31 -10.77 -0.44 -2.05
C VAL A 31 -10.98 1.00 -1.62
N ILE A 32 -10.91 1.29 -0.33
CA ILE A 32 -11.04 2.65 0.21
C ILE A 32 -9.96 3.55 -0.37
N PHE A 33 -8.69 3.14 -0.34
CA PHE A 33 -7.61 3.93 -0.95
C PHE A 33 -7.80 4.13 -2.46
N ALA A 34 -8.27 3.12 -3.19
CA ALA A 34 -8.56 3.25 -4.61
C ALA A 34 -9.65 4.33 -4.86
N VAL A 35 -10.75 4.30 -4.12
CA VAL A 35 -11.85 5.26 -4.24
C VAL A 35 -11.41 6.67 -3.82
N LEU A 36 -10.67 6.79 -2.71
CA LEU A 36 -10.14 8.08 -2.25
C LEU A 36 -9.25 8.76 -3.31
N ASN A 37 -8.47 7.98 -4.06
CA ASN A 37 -7.68 8.52 -5.17
C ASN A 37 -8.56 9.14 -6.27
N LEU A 38 -9.72 8.56 -6.58
CA LEU A 38 -10.65 9.13 -7.57
C LEU A 38 -11.35 10.39 -7.06
N LEU A 39 -11.61 10.47 -5.74
CA LEU A 39 -12.21 11.65 -5.13
C LEU A 39 -11.23 12.82 -5.01
N PHE A 40 -9.92 12.54 -4.97
CA PHE A 40 -8.89 13.54 -4.75
C PHE A 40 -8.90 14.68 -5.79
N PRO A 41 -8.90 14.43 -7.12
CA PRO A 41 -9.03 15.52 -8.10
C PRO A 41 -10.31 16.33 -7.92
N ILE A 42 -11.44 15.68 -7.64
CA ILE A 42 -12.72 16.36 -7.44
C ILE A 42 -12.64 17.32 -6.24
N ALA A 43 -12.05 16.87 -5.13
CA ALA A 43 -11.84 17.71 -3.95
C ALA A 43 -10.94 18.92 -4.23
N ILE A 44 -9.88 18.74 -5.03
CA ILE A 44 -9.03 19.84 -5.48
C ILE A 44 -9.81 20.83 -6.34
N LEU A 45 -10.63 20.34 -7.28
CA LEU A 45 -11.44 21.18 -8.15
C LEU A 45 -12.43 22.03 -7.35
N VAL A 46 -13.17 21.42 -6.42
CA VAL A 46 -14.11 22.13 -5.53
C VAL A 46 -13.38 23.23 -4.77
N LYS A 47 -12.24 22.90 -4.14
CA LYS A 47 -11.44 23.87 -3.40
C LYS A 47 -10.97 25.06 -4.25
N VAL A 48 -10.59 24.81 -5.50
CA VAL A 48 -10.13 25.84 -6.45
C VAL A 48 -11.28 26.72 -6.93
N ILE A 49 -12.47 26.16 -7.08
CA ILE A 49 -13.68 26.94 -7.39
C ILE A 49 -14.05 27.83 -6.21
N ASP A 50 -14.03 27.28 -4.99
CA ASP A 50 -14.40 28.00 -3.76
C ASP A 50 -13.47 29.18 -3.46
N THR A 51 -12.19 29.08 -3.82
CA THR A 51 -11.24 30.21 -3.67
C THR A 51 -11.48 31.32 -4.70
N GLY A 52 -12.40 31.15 -5.65
CA GLY A 52 -12.64 32.10 -6.72
C GLY A 52 -11.50 32.16 -7.74
N PHE A 53 -10.61 31.17 -7.78
CA PHE A 53 -9.44 31.15 -8.67
C PHE A 53 -9.81 31.47 -10.12
N PHE A 54 -10.86 30.84 -10.66
CA PHE A 54 -11.30 31.08 -12.04
C PHE A 54 -11.89 32.47 -12.31
N LYS A 55 -12.22 33.25 -11.27
CA LYS A 55 -12.70 34.62 -11.41
C LYS A 55 -11.56 35.64 -11.44
N PHE A 56 -10.48 35.38 -10.72
CA PHE A 56 -9.40 36.35 -10.48
C PHE A 56 -8.07 35.98 -11.15
N ALA A 57 -7.89 34.71 -11.54
CA ALA A 57 -6.66 34.25 -12.16
C ALA A 57 -6.53 34.73 -13.61
N GLU A 58 -5.29 35.02 -14.01
CA GLU A 58 -4.97 35.30 -15.40
C GLU A 58 -5.22 34.06 -16.29
N GLY A 59 -5.50 34.29 -17.59
CA GLY A 59 -5.76 33.21 -18.54
C GLY A 59 -4.63 32.17 -18.62
N LYS A 60 -3.37 32.58 -18.42
CA LYS A 60 -2.21 31.68 -18.36
C LYS A 60 -2.29 30.71 -17.17
N ALA A 61 -2.66 31.21 -15.99
CA ALA A 61 -2.80 30.41 -14.79
C ALA A 61 -3.99 29.45 -14.88
N ILE A 62 -5.10 29.89 -15.50
CA ILE A 62 -6.26 29.03 -15.79
C ILE A 62 -5.85 27.88 -16.73
N PHE A 63 -5.11 28.19 -17.79
CA PHE A 63 -4.61 27.17 -18.72
C PHE A 63 -3.66 26.18 -18.04
N ALA A 64 -2.72 26.67 -17.23
CA ALA A 64 -1.82 25.83 -16.44
C ALA A 64 -2.59 24.91 -15.47
N PHE A 65 -3.61 25.44 -14.80
CA PHE A 65 -4.47 24.65 -13.92
C PHE A 65 -5.17 23.53 -14.67
N ILE A 66 -5.74 23.79 -15.85
CA ILE A 66 -6.41 22.75 -16.66
C ILE A 66 -5.44 21.61 -17.01
N LEU A 67 -4.21 21.92 -17.40
CA LEU A 67 -3.19 20.91 -17.70
C LEU A 67 -2.81 20.10 -16.47
N ILE A 68 -2.57 20.76 -15.33
CA ILE A 68 -2.30 20.11 -14.05
C ILE A 68 -3.47 19.21 -13.65
N PHE A 69 -4.70 19.68 -13.83
CA PHE A 69 -5.90 18.93 -13.48
C PHE A 69 -6.04 17.65 -14.31
N ILE A 70 -5.74 17.70 -15.62
CA ILE A 70 -5.71 16.51 -16.48
C ILE A 70 -4.67 15.51 -15.97
N ILE A 71 -3.48 15.97 -15.58
CA ILE A 71 -2.45 15.11 -14.99
C ILE A 71 -2.90 14.51 -13.66
N LEU A 72 -3.56 15.28 -12.80
CA LEU A 72 -4.10 14.78 -11.54
C LEU A 72 -5.18 13.71 -11.77
N CYS A 73 -6.06 13.89 -12.75
CA CYS A 73 -7.03 12.87 -13.16
C CYS A 73 -6.34 11.60 -13.67
N GLY A 74 -5.28 11.75 -14.49
CA GLY A 74 -4.46 10.63 -14.95
C GLY A 74 -3.76 9.89 -13.79
N GLY A 75 -3.18 10.64 -12.85
CA GLY A 75 -2.53 10.11 -11.65
C GLY A 75 -3.51 9.40 -10.72
N ALA A 76 -4.69 9.97 -10.51
CA ALA A 76 -5.78 9.36 -9.75
C ALA A 76 -6.25 8.05 -10.39
N TRP A 77 -6.43 8.03 -11.71
CA TRP A 77 -6.81 6.83 -12.45
C TRP A 77 -5.73 5.74 -12.38
N ALA A 78 -4.47 6.09 -12.63
CA ALA A 78 -3.35 5.17 -12.53
C ALA A 78 -3.22 4.58 -11.11
N SER A 79 -3.44 5.41 -10.09
CA SER A 79 -3.44 4.99 -8.69
C SER A 79 -4.61 4.06 -8.37
N TYR A 80 -5.82 4.38 -8.83
CA TYR A 80 -6.98 3.51 -8.70
C TYR A 80 -6.70 2.12 -9.28
N LEU A 81 -6.14 2.06 -10.51
CA LEU A 81 -5.75 0.81 -11.15
C LEU A 81 -4.69 0.04 -10.35
N LEU A 82 -3.69 0.74 -9.82
CA LEU A 82 -2.65 0.16 -8.97
C LEU A 82 -3.27 -0.52 -7.73
N TRP A 83 -4.06 0.21 -6.96
CA TRP A 83 -4.69 -0.30 -5.74
C TRP A 83 -5.66 -1.45 -6.05
N MET A 84 -6.45 -1.37 -7.13
CA MET A 84 -7.40 -2.41 -7.50
C MET A 84 -6.71 -3.68 -8.01
N ASN A 85 -5.63 -3.55 -8.77
CA ASN A 85 -4.80 -4.67 -9.21
C ASN A 85 -4.16 -5.38 -8.00
N ARG A 86 -3.61 -4.61 -7.06
CA ARG A 86 -2.96 -5.15 -5.86
C ARG A 86 -3.98 -5.82 -4.91
N LYS A 87 -5.20 -5.29 -4.80
CA LYS A 87 -6.32 -5.94 -4.09
C LYS A 87 -6.58 -7.35 -4.61
N ASN A 88 -6.56 -7.57 -5.92
CA ASN A 88 -6.80 -8.89 -6.51
C ASN A 88 -5.70 -9.89 -6.15
N LYS A 89 -4.44 -9.43 -6.09
CA LYS A 89 -3.25 -10.22 -5.72
C LYS A 89 -3.16 -10.54 -4.23
N LEU A 90 -3.88 -9.82 -3.38
CA LEU A 90 -3.92 -10.09 -1.93
C LEU A 90 -4.39 -11.51 -1.61
N LYS A 91 -5.25 -12.10 -2.44
CA LYS A 91 -5.74 -13.48 -2.26
C LYS A 91 -4.64 -14.53 -2.44
N GLU A 92 -3.67 -14.27 -3.32
CA GLU A 92 -2.58 -15.21 -3.64
C GLU A 92 -1.50 -15.22 -2.55
N VAL A 93 -1.33 -14.09 -1.86
CA VAL A 93 -0.33 -13.92 -0.79
C VAL A 93 -0.76 -14.60 0.52
N ILE A 94 -2.06 -14.86 0.69
CA ILE A 94 -2.63 -15.40 1.92
C ILE A 94 -2.98 -16.88 1.68
N GLN A 95 -1.96 -17.74 1.75
CA GLN A 95 -2.15 -19.18 1.77
C GLN A 95 -2.66 -19.60 3.16
N GLU A 96 -3.75 -20.36 3.20
CA GLU A 96 -4.46 -20.74 4.45
C GLU A 96 -3.65 -21.66 5.37
N ASP A 97 -2.55 -22.25 4.87
CA ASP A 97 -1.63 -23.13 5.62
C ASP A 97 -0.53 -22.37 6.38
N ASN A 98 -0.30 -21.07 6.08
CA ASN A 98 0.79 -20.35 6.73
C ASN A 98 0.38 -19.79 8.10
N GLU A 99 1.17 -20.09 9.13
CA GLU A 99 0.91 -19.62 10.49
C GLU A 99 1.19 -18.11 10.65
N PHE A 100 2.19 -17.58 9.93
CA PHE A 100 2.48 -16.14 9.88
C PHE A 100 1.80 -15.46 8.68
N ILE A 101 0.54 -15.05 8.85
CA ILE A 101 -0.28 -14.41 7.79
C ILE A 101 -0.07 -12.89 7.73
N ALA A 102 0.21 -12.25 8.88
CA ALA A 102 0.29 -10.79 8.96
C ALA A 102 1.52 -10.21 8.23
N ILE A 103 2.68 -10.88 8.31
CA ILE A 103 3.94 -10.38 7.73
C ILE A 103 3.88 -10.29 6.19
N PRO A 104 3.40 -11.31 5.45
CA PRO A 104 3.20 -11.20 4.01
C PRO A 104 2.22 -10.09 3.60
N VAL A 105 1.15 -9.90 4.37
CA VAL A 105 0.14 -8.85 4.11
C VAL A 105 0.74 -7.46 4.28
N VAL A 106 1.46 -7.22 5.37
CA VAL A 106 2.16 -5.95 5.64
C VAL A 106 3.21 -5.68 4.57
N SER A 107 4.00 -6.68 4.17
CA SER A 107 4.93 -6.57 3.05
C SER A 107 4.25 -6.07 1.77
N HIS A 108 3.13 -6.68 1.41
CA HIS A 108 2.39 -6.30 0.21
C HIS A 108 1.82 -4.88 0.31
N LEU A 109 1.37 -4.46 1.50
CA LEU A 109 0.94 -3.09 1.75
C LEU A 109 2.11 -2.10 1.60
N THR A 110 3.25 -2.37 2.25
CA THR A 110 4.45 -1.54 2.17
C THR A 110 4.90 -1.34 0.73
N GLN A 111 4.94 -2.41 -0.07
CA GLN A 111 5.24 -2.31 -1.49
C GLN A 111 4.21 -1.43 -2.23
N THR A 112 2.91 -1.64 -1.97
CA THR A 112 1.84 -0.90 -2.64
C THR A 112 1.90 0.59 -2.32
N VAL A 113 2.11 0.95 -1.06
CA VAL A 113 2.25 2.33 -0.60
C VAL A 113 3.47 2.98 -1.24
N GLY A 114 4.61 2.29 -1.31
CA GLY A 114 5.81 2.80 -1.95
C GLY A 114 5.65 3.03 -3.45
N GLU A 115 5.04 2.09 -4.18
CA GLU A 115 4.75 2.23 -5.61
C GLU A 115 3.77 3.38 -5.87
N TRP A 116 2.76 3.54 -5.01
CA TRP A 116 1.78 4.63 -5.08
C TRP A 116 2.41 6.00 -4.79
N LEU A 117 3.19 6.14 -3.72
CA LEU A 117 3.91 7.37 -3.40
C LEU A 117 4.95 7.72 -4.47
N GLY A 118 5.66 6.72 -4.98
CA GLY A 118 6.63 6.88 -6.05
C GLY A 118 5.99 7.40 -7.34
N LEU A 119 4.79 6.92 -7.69
CA LEU A 119 4.02 7.43 -8.82
C LEU A 119 3.64 8.91 -8.62
N TYR A 120 3.12 9.27 -7.45
CA TYR A 120 2.69 10.66 -7.19
C TYR A 120 3.86 11.63 -7.10
N ILE A 121 4.92 11.27 -6.40
CA ILE A 121 6.08 12.15 -6.23
C ILE A 121 6.92 12.19 -7.51
N GLY A 122 7.24 11.02 -8.06
CA GLY A 122 8.17 10.88 -9.17
C GLY A 122 7.59 11.24 -10.53
N VAL A 123 6.30 10.95 -10.79
CA VAL A 123 5.68 11.18 -12.10
C VAL A 123 4.73 12.37 -12.05
N VAL A 124 3.67 12.29 -11.23
CA VAL A 124 2.65 13.34 -11.16
C VAL A 124 3.26 14.66 -10.70
N GLY A 125 4.07 14.63 -9.64
CA GLY A 125 4.77 15.78 -9.08
C GLY A 125 5.73 16.43 -10.06
N THR A 126 6.48 15.63 -10.83
CA THR A 126 7.38 16.12 -11.89
C THR A 126 6.61 16.80 -13.01
N LEU A 127 5.55 16.18 -13.52
CA LEU A 127 4.75 16.76 -14.60
C LEU A 127 4.05 18.05 -14.16
N CYS A 128 3.51 18.08 -12.94
CA CYS A 128 2.87 19.27 -12.39
C CYS A 128 3.89 20.41 -12.16
N SER A 129 5.05 20.10 -11.58
CA SER A 129 6.10 21.09 -11.34
C SER A 129 6.69 21.65 -12.63
N LEU A 130 6.79 20.84 -13.69
CA LEU A 130 7.22 21.29 -15.01
C LEU A 130 6.22 22.27 -15.62
N ILE A 131 4.92 22.00 -15.53
CA ILE A 131 3.89 22.95 -16.00
C ILE A 131 3.92 24.25 -15.22
N ILE A 132 4.05 24.18 -13.89
CA ILE A 132 4.15 25.36 -13.04
C ILE A 132 5.39 26.19 -13.42
N ALA A 133 6.55 25.54 -13.58
CA ALA A 133 7.79 26.22 -13.95
C ALA A 133 7.72 26.87 -15.34
N LEU A 134 7.02 26.28 -16.31
CA LEU A 134 6.91 26.82 -17.67
C LEU A 134 5.84 27.91 -17.82
N LEU A 135 4.70 27.77 -17.15
CA LEU A 135 3.51 28.60 -17.41
C LEU A 135 3.13 29.54 -16.27
N ALA A 136 3.65 29.31 -15.06
CA ALA A 136 3.21 30.02 -13.87
C ALA A 136 4.35 30.39 -12.89
N ALA A 137 5.62 30.29 -13.30
CA ALA A 137 6.77 30.49 -12.41
C ALA A 137 6.76 31.84 -11.68
N ASN A 138 6.33 32.93 -12.33
CA ASN A 138 6.31 34.27 -11.70
C ASN A 138 5.05 34.52 -10.83
N GLU A 139 3.90 33.93 -11.20
CA GLU A 139 2.61 34.17 -10.53
C GLU A 139 2.39 33.22 -9.33
N LEU A 140 2.87 31.98 -9.42
CA LEU A 140 2.69 30.96 -8.38
C LEU A 140 3.83 30.90 -7.36
N GLN A 141 4.94 31.61 -7.56
CA GLN A 141 6.04 31.68 -6.58
C GLN A 141 5.57 32.23 -5.22
N TYR A 142 4.55 33.09 -5.23
CA TYR A 142 3.90 33.62 -4.02
C TYR A 142 3.00 32.60 -3.30
N VAL A 143 2.46 31.60 -4.01
CA VAL A 143 1.52 30.61 -3.46
C VAL A 143 2.24 29.32 -3.06
N MET A 144 3.27 28.91 -3.81
CA MET A 144 4.18 27.85 -3.43
C MET A 144 5.60 28.23 -3.84
N PRO A 145 6.55 28.37 -2.89
CA PRO A 145 7.96 28.59 -3.18
C PRO A 145 8.59 27.27 -3.61
N VAL A 146 8.14 26.70 -4.74
CA VAL A 146 8.80 25.58 -5.37
C VAL A 146 9.93 26.17 -6.19
N SER A 147 11.17 26.00 -5.72
CA SER A 147 12.32 26.40 -6.53
C SER A 147 12.22 25.73 -7.90
N THR A 148 12.47 26.49 -8.95
CA THR A 148 12.31 26.05 -10.34
C THR A 148 13.15 24.82 -10.69
N GLY A 149 14.08 24.36 -9.84
CA GLY A 149 14.88 23.15 -10.03
C GLY A 149 14.36 21.88 -9.34
N ILE A 150 13.31 21.93 -8.51
CA ILE A 150 12.81 20.76 -7.77
C ILE A 150 12.29 19.65 -8.69
N PHE A 151 11.85 19.97 -9.92
CA PHE A 151 11.34 18.97 -10.85
C PHE A 151 12.40 17.93 -11.28
N PHE A 152 13.71 18.23 -11.19
CA PHE A 152 14.76 17.23 -11.43
C PHE A 152 14.95 16.26 -10.26
N LEU A 153 14.64 16.71 -9.03
CA LEU A 153 14.77 15.91 -7.82
C LEU A 153 13.56 15.01 -7.59
N MET A 154 12.37 15.43 -8.04
CA MET A 154 11.12 14.67 -7.87
C MET A 154 11.18 13.23 -8.43
N PRO A 155 11.69 12.97 -9.66
CA PRO A 155 11.86 11.61 -10.17
C PRO A 155 12.83 10.78 -9.33
N ILE A 156 13.91 11.40 -8.84
CA ILE A 156 14.92 10.73 -8.00
C ILE A 156 14.28 10.32 -6.66
N TYR A 157 13.55 11.23 -6.02
CA TYR A 157 12.82 10.93 -4.79
C TYR A 157 11.77 9.84 -5.01
N GLY A 158 10.98 9.93 -6.08
CA GLY A 158 9.99 8.92 -6.42
C GLY A 158 10.64 7.54 -6.62
N PHE A 159 11.73 7.48 -7.37
CA PHE A 159 12.49 6.24 -7.58
C PHE A 159 13.03 5.66 -6.27
N LEU A 160 13.69 6.47 -5.45
CA LEU A 160 14.24 6.02 -4.16
C LEU A 160 13.14 5.49 -3.24
N ILE A 161 11.98 6.15 -3.18
CA ILE A 161 10.82 5.68 -2.40
C ILE A 161 10.39 4.28 -2.86
N VAL A 162 10.27 4.05 -4.17
CA VAL A 162 9.91 2.73 -4.71
C VAL A 162 10.96 1.68 -4.34
N VAL A 163 12.25 1.99 -4.52
CA VAL A 163 13.35 1.06 -4.22
C VAL A 163 13.37 0.68 -2.75
N PHE A 164 13.32 1.66 -1.84
CA PHE A 164 13.35 1.38 -0.41
C PHE A 164 12.10 0.64 0.06
N ALA A 165 10.92 1.01 -0.43
CA ALA A 165 9.70 0.28 -0.09
C ALA A 165 9.72 -1.16 -0.60
N ARG A 166 10.27 -1.40 -1.80
CA ARG A 166 10.44 -2.75 -2.34
C ARG A 166 11.45 -3.56 -1.52
N LEU A 167 12.58 -2.97 -1.15
CA LEU A 167 13.57 -3.59 -0.25
C LEU A 167 12.91 -4.00 1.08
N LEU A 168 12.17 -3.09 1.73
CA LEU A 168 11.47 -3.38 2.98
C LEU A 168 10.45 -4.51 2.82
N ALA A 169 9.67 -4.49 1.73
CA ALA A 169 8.71 -5.53 1.44
C ALA A 169 9.36 -6.90 1.23
N GLU A 170 10.50 -6.96 0.54
CA GLU A 170 11.27 -8.18 0.33
C GLU A 170 11.87 -8.72 1.62
N LEU A 171 12.42 -7.85 2.48
CA LEU A 171 12.91 -8.24 3.81
C LEU A 171 11.80 -8.86 4.66
N TYR A 172 10.60 -8.28 4.67
CA TYR A 172 9.45 -8.85 5.37
C TYR A 172 9.04 -10.22 4.81
N ARG A 173 9.06 -10.41 3.48
CA ARG A 173 8.77 -11.73 2.89
C ARG A 173 9.82 -12.76 3.24
N ALA A 174 11.09 -12.40 3.19
CA ALA A 174 12.18 -13.30 3.57
C ALA A 174 12.02 -13.77 5.03
N LEU A 175 11.73 -12.85 5.96
CA LEU A 175 11.45 -13.18 7.35
C LEU A 175 10.26 -14.13 7.49
N ALA A 176 9.16 -13.88 6.76
CA ALA A 176 7.99 -14.75 6.79
C ALA A 176 8.29 -16.16 6.26
N VAL A 177 9.06 -16.27 5.17
CA VAL A 177 9.46 -17.56 4.59
C VAL A 177 10.36 -18.34 5.54
N ILE A 178 11.35 -17.68 6.16
CA ILE A 178 12.24 -18.31 7.15
C ILE A 178 11.41 -18.81 8.33
N ALA A 179 10.57 -17.95 8.91
CA ALA A 179 9.77 -18.31 10.08
C ALA A 179 8.80 -19.47 9.80
N ASN A 180 8.13 -19.47 8.63
CA ASN A 180 7.24 -20.56 8.24
C ASN A 180 8.00 -21.87 7.99
N ASN A 181 9.15 -21.82 7.31
CA ASN A 181 9.92 -23.02 6.97
C ASN A 181 10.63 -23.64 8.19
N THR A 182 11.24 -22.84 9.07
CA THR A 182 11.87 -23.33 10.31
C THR A 182 10.84 -24.04 11.20
N LYS A 183 9.60 -23.54 11.24
CA LYS A 183 8.54 -24.19 12.00
C LYS A 183 8.05 -25.48 11.37
N LYS A 184 7.96 -25.55 10.04
CA LYS A 184 7.62 -26.80 9.34
C LYS A 184 8.68 -27.89 9.57
N LEU A 185 9.96 -27.53 9.59
CA LEU A 185 11.06 -28.44 9.91
C LEU A 185 10.94 -28.99 11.33
N THR A 186 10.82 -28.12 12.33
CA THR A 186 10.67 -28.54 13.75
C THR A 186 9.44 -29.42 14.00
N LYS A 187 8.30 -29.12 13.36
CA LYS A 187 7.11 -30.01 13.41
C LYS A 187 7.36 -31.39 12.77
N THR A 188 8.23 -31.46 11.77
CA THR A 188 8.55 -32.71 11.05
C THR A 188 9.54 -33.54 11.86
N GLU A 189 10.55 -32.89 12.45
CA GLU A 189 11.52 -33.50 13.37
C GLU A 189 10.80 -34.12 14.57
N ALA A 190 9.96 -33.36 15.28
CA ALA A 190 9.20 -33.85 16.43
C ALA A 190 8.27 -35.04 16.08
N LYS A 191 7.66 -35.03 14.89
CA LYS A 191 6.85 -36.17 14.40
C LYS A 191 7.68 -37.40 14.07
N THR A 192 8.95 -37.21 13.71
CA THR A 192 9.86 -38.29 13.36
C THR A 192 10.44 -38.91 14.63
N GLU A 193 10.82 -38.09 15.62
CA GLU A 193 11.25 -38.53 16.94
C GLU A 193 10.16 -39.32 17.66
N ALA A 194 8.92 -38.81 17.74
CA ALA A 194 7.81 -39.54 18.37
C ALA A 194 7.53 -40.90 17.70
N LYS A 195 7.69 -41.00 16.38
CA LYS A 195 7.55 -42.28 15.67
C LYS A 195 8.68 -43.26 15.95
N LEU A 196 9.88 -42.77 16.26
CA LEU A 196 11.02 -43.61 16.61
C LEU A 196 10.87 -44.14 18.04
N GLU A 197 10.43 -43.30 18.99
CA GLU A 197 10.08 -43.73 20.36
C GLU A 197 8.97 -44.80 20.34
N ASP A 198 7.89 -44.59 19.58
CA ASP A 198 6.80 -45.59 19.43
C ASP A 198 7.30 -46.94 18.87
N ILE A 199 8.38 -46.96 18.08
CA ILE A 199 8.96 -48.20 17.53
C ILE A 199 9.87 -48.88 18.55
N GLU A 200 10.70 -48.12 19.27
CA GLU A 200 11.55 -48.65 20.35
C GLU A 200 10.69 -49.27 21.47
N ASP A 201 9.59 -48.63 21.86
CA ASP A 201 8.65 -49.14 22.87
C ASP A 201 7.96 -50.45 22.44
N ILE A 202 7.85 -50.73 21.14
CA ILE A 202 7.29 -51.99 20.62
C ILE A 202 8.33 -53.12 20.58
N GLU A 203 9.62 -52.80 20.38
CA GLU A 203 10.70 -53.80 20.38
C GLU A 203 11.11 -54.25 21.80
N GLU A 204 10.77 -53.50 22.85
CA GLU A 204 11.04 -53.85 24.26
C GLU A 204 9.98 -54.79 24.92
N ILE A 205 8.93 -55.23 24.19
CA ILE A 205 7.87 -56.14 24.69
C ILE A 205 8.03 -57.56 24.13
#